data_AF-A0A6J4J6D7-F1
#
_entry.id   AF-A0A6J4J6D7-F1
#
_cell.length_a   1.000
_cell.length_b   1.000
_cell.length_c   1.000
_cell.angle_alpha   90.00
_cell.angle_beta   90.00
_cell.angle_gamma   90.00
#
_symmetry.space_group_name_H-M   'P 1'
#
loop_
_entity.id
_entity.type
_entity.pdbx_description
1 polymer ?
#
loop_
_entity_poly.entity_id
_entity_poly.type
_entity_poly.pdbx_seq_one_letter_code
_entity_poly.pdbx_strand_id
1 'polypeptide(L)'
;MARRGTEDKKDKSLPGEAQELWQLVLGYAKQETLDPVKNLGRFLGFGLGGALLGSLGAVLLLLGGLRLLQTETGEAFDGNLTFIPYLLVLVVSGAIVAGAMKAVTRGQRKGGT
;
A
#
# COMPACT_ATOMS: atom_id res chain seq x y z
N MET A 1 16.12 13.99 76.83
CA MET A 1 16.11 15.08 75.83
C MET A 1 17.27 14.82 74.88
N ALA A 2 17.18 14.78 73.56
CA ALA A 2 16.21 15.35 72.65
C ALA A 2 16.25 14.65 71.27
N ARG A 3 15.10 14.75 70.58
CA ARG A 3 14.87 14.74 69.12
C ARG A 3 15.35 13.55 68.29
N ARG A 4 14.41 12.62 68.18
CA ARG A 4 14.01 11.93 66.95
C ARG A 4 14.00 12.92 65.77
N GLY A 5 14.97 12.80 64.86
CA GLY A 5 14.90 13.33 63.50
C GLY A 5 14.28 12.27 62.61
N THR A 6 12.96 12.09 62.71
CA THR A 6 12.19 11.38 61.71
C THR A 6 11.99 12.31 60.50
N GLU A 7 11.99 11.67 59.33
CA GLU A 7 11.26 12.11 58.13
C GLU A 7 11.90 13.21 57.28
N ASP A 8 12.69 12.78 56.28
CA ASP A 8 12.71 13.45 54.97
C ASP A 8 13.05 12.48 53.81
N LYS A 9 12.51 11.26 53.91
CA LYS A 9 12.55 10.24 52.83
C LYS A 9 11.14 9.91 52.35
N LYS A 10 10.32 10.93 52.16
CA LYS A 10 8.97 10.78 51.62
C LYS A 10 8.87 11.60 50.34
N ASP A 11 8.35 10.97 49.30
CA ASP A 11 7.64 11.62 48.19
C ASP A 11 8.41 11.95 46.90
N LYS A 12 9.69 11.57 46.75
CA LYS A 12 10.31 11.48 45.40
C LYS A 12 10.08 10.14 44.69
N SER A 13 9.51 9.16 45.38
CA SER A 13 9.41 7.77 44.91
C SER A 13 8.20 7.52 44.00
N LEU A 14 6.98 7.92 44.37
CA LEU A 14 5.79 7.53 43.62
C LEU A 14 5.62 8.20 42.23
N PRO A 15 5.87 9.51 42.06
CA PRO A 15 5.74 10.15 40.74
C PRO A 15 6.90 9.82 39.81
N GLY A 16 8.11 9.66 40.37
CA GLY A 16 9.32 9.34 39.61
C GLY A 16 9.30 7.92 39.05
N GLU A 17 8.90 6.94 39.87
CA GLU A 17 8.75 5.55 39.45
C GLU A 17 7.68 5.40 38.36
N ALA A 18 6.52 6.05 38.52
CA ALA A 18 5.47 6.03 37.49
C ALA A 18 5.94 6.63 36.15
N GLN A 19 6.76 7.69 36.20
CA GLN A 19 7.31 8.33 35.02
C GLN A 19 8.38 7.46 34.34
N GLU A 20 9.18 6.72 35.12
CA GLU A 20 10.13 5.73 34.59
C GLU A 20 9.42 4.55 33.93
N LEU A 21 8.37 4.01 34.56
CA LEU A 21 7.58 2.92 33.96
C LEU A 21 6.88 3.39 32.68
N TRP A 22 6.35 4.61 32.66
CA TRP A 22 5.76 5.21 31.47
C TRP A 22 6.79 5.36 30.33
N GLN A 23 8.01 5.82 30.63
CA GLN A 23 9.10 5.93 29.66
C GLN A 23 9.54 4.57 29.11
N LEU A 24 9.54 3.53 29.95
CA LEU A 24 9.85 2.16 29.52
C LEU A 24 8.77 1.60 28.59
N VAL A 25 7.49 1.80 28.89
CA VAL A 25 6.37 1.40 28.02
C VAL A 25 6.42 2.15 26.69
N LEU A 26 6.67 3.47 26.73
CA LEU A 26 6.85 4.28 25.52
C LEU A 26 8.05 3.82 24.69
N GLY A 27 9.17 3.54 25.36
CA GLY A 27 10.38 3.03 24.73
C GLY A 27 10.13 1.70 24.02
N TYR A 28 9.45 0.77 24.68
CA TYR A 28 9.10 -0.53 24.14
C TYR A 28 8.12 -0.41 22.96
N ALA A 29 7.03 0.35 23.13
CA ALA A 29 6.08 0.60 22.06
C ALA A 29 6.76 1.20 20.83
N LYS A 30 7.71 2.12 21.02
CA LYS A 30 8.49 2.69 19.91
C LYS A 30 9.44 1.67 19.29
N GLN A 31 10.09 0.82 20.09
CA GLN A 31 11.00 -0.21 19.58
C GLN A 31 10.26 -1.27 18.76
N GLU A 32 9.11 -1.71 19.26
CA GLU A 32 8.31 -2.75 18.64
C GLU A 32 7.49 -2.24 17.45
N THR A 33 7.23 -0.92 17.35
CA THR A 33 6.52 -0.30 16.20
C THR A 33 7.43 0.21 15.10
N LEU A 34 8.71 0.49 15.37
CA LEU A 34 9.63 1.00 14.35
C LEU A 34 9.90 -0.03 13.23
N ASP A 35 10.09 -1.29 13.60
CA ASP A 35 10.29 -2.38 12.65
C ASP A 35 9.06 -2.59 11.73
N PRO A 36 7.81 -2.68 12.24
CA PRO A 36 6.65 -2.80 11.38
C PRO A 36 6.40 -1.56 10.52
N VAL A 37 6.67 -0.35 11.01
CA VAL A 37 6.55 0.88 10.19
C VAL A 37 7.55 0.89 9.04
N LYS A 38 8.79 0.48 9.29
CA LYS A 38 9.82 0.39 8.24
C LYS A 38 9.48 -0.66 7.19
N ASN A 39 8.98 -1.83 7.62
CA ASN A 39 8.53 -2.87 6.70
C ASN A 39 7.31 -2.44 5.90
N LEU A 40 6.36 -1.75 6.53
CA LEU A 40 5.19 -1.20 5.84
C LEU A 40 5.60 -0.17 4.78
N GLY A 41 6.52 0.74 5.10
CA GLY A 41 7.04 1.71 4.14
C GLY A 41 7.70 1.04 2.93
N ARG A 42 8.47 -0.03 3.14
CA ARG A 42 9.09 -0.79 2.05
C ARG A 42 8.06 -1.53 1.20
N PHE A 43 7.09 -2.18 1.83
CA PHE A 43 5.98 -2.85 1.14
C PHE A 43 5.16 -1.86 0.29
N LEU A 44 4.81 -0.71 0.86
CA LEU A 44 4.08 0.35 0.16
C LEU A 44 4.90 0.90 -1.02
N GLY A 45 6.20 1.10 -0.84
CA GLY A 45 7.10 1.55 -1.89
C GLY A 45 7.14 0.58 -3.08
N PHE A 46 7.32 -0.72 -2.82
CA PHE A 46 7.28 -1.74 -3.88
C PHE A 46 5.89 -1.87 -4.51
N GLY A 47 4.82 -1.75 -3.72
CA GLY A 47 3.44 -1.77 -4.22
C GLY A 47 3.14 -0.61 -5.17
N LEU A 48 3.51 0.62 -4.78
CA LEU A 48 3.34 1.81 -5.61
C LEU A 48 4.22 1.76 -6.86
N GLY A 49 5.49 1.36 -6.72
CA GLY A 49 6.39 1.20 -7.86
C GLY A 49 5.87 0.16 -8.87
N GLY A 50 5.39 -0.98 -8.39
CA GLY A 50 4.77 -2.01 -9.21
C GLY A 50 3.46 -1.53 -9.88
N ALA A 51 2.62 -0.78 -9.16
CA ALA A 51 1.39 -0.21 -9.71
C ALA A 51 1.67 0.81 -10.82
N LEU A 52 2.65 1.68 -10.64
CA LEU A 52 3.07 2.65 -11.66
C LEU A 52 3.62 1.94 -12.89
N LEU A 53 4.59 1.04 -12.71
CA LEU A 53 5.19 0.33 -13.83
C LEU A 53 4.18 -0.57 -14.56
N GLY A 54 3.31 -1.25 -13.81
CA GLY A 54 2.25 -2.09 -14.34
C GLY A 54 1.18 -1.31 -15.11
N SER A 55 0.73 -0.17 -14.57
CA SER A 55 -0.24 0.69 -15.27
C SER A 55 0.36 1.30 -16.55
N LEU A 56 1.61 1.75 -16.50
CA LEU A 56 2.32 2.26 -17.67
C LEU A 56 2.46 1.19 -18.75
N GLY A 57 2.91 -0.01 -18.38
CA GLY A 57 3.04 -1.14 -19.31
C GLY A 57 1.70 -1.53 -19.92
N ALA A 58 0.61 -1.55 -19.13
CA ALA A 58 -0.73 -1.82 -19.63
C ALA A 58 -1.19 -0.79 -20.66
N VAL A 59 -0.98 0.51 -20.41
CA VAL A 59 -1.31 1.58 -21.38
C VAL A 59 -0.51 1.41 -22.67
N LEU A 60 0.80 1.17 -22.57
CA LEU A 60 1.65 0.97 -23.75
C LEU A 60 1.23 -0.25 -24.57
N LEU A 61 0.85 -1.37 -23.92
CA LEU A 61 0.32 -2.55 -24.61
C LEU A 61 -1.02 -2.27 -25.27
N LEU A 62 -1.93 -1.53 -24.63
CA LEU A 62 -3.22 -1.15 -25.23
C LEU A 62 -3.00 -0.25 -26.46
N LEU A 63 -2.11 0.75 -26.37
CA LEU A 63 -1.78 1.62 -27.50
C LEU A 63 -1.10 0.87 -28.63
N GLY A 64 -0.16 -0.02 -28.31
CA GLY A 64 0.51 -0.88 -29.29
C GLY A 64 -0.47 -1.83 -29.98
N GLY A 65 -1.36 -2.47 -29.21
CA GLY A 65 -2.40 -3.35 -29.74
C GLY A 65 -3.41 -2.60 -30.61
N LEU A 66 -3.85 -1.41 -30.18
CA LEU A 66 -4.70 -0.53 -31.00
C LEU A 66 -4.02 -0.20 -32.33
N ARG A 67 -2.74 0.18 -32.28
CA ARG A 67 -1.96 0.52 -33.47
C ARG A 67 -1.78 -0.67 -34.39
N LEU A 68 -1.55 -1.87 -33.85
CA LEU A 68 -1.43 -3.10 -34.62
C LEU A 68 -2.75 -3.43 -35.33
N LEU A 69 -3.88 -3.36 -34.62
CA LEU A 69 -5.20 -3.51 -35.24
C LEU A 69 -5.44 -2.47 -36.34
N GLN A 70 -5.11 -1.21 -36.10
CA GLN A 70 -5.33 -0.16 -37.10
C GLN A 70 -4.38 -0.29 -38.32
N THR A 71 -3.18 -0.82 -38.12
CA THR A 71 -2.17 -0.95 -39.19
C THR A 71 -2.43 -2.17 -40.07
N GLU A 72 -2.73 -3.34 -39.48
CA GLU A 72 -2.92 -4.59 -40.22
C GLU A 72 -4.32 -4.72 -40.82
N THR A 73 -5.34 -4.15 -40.17
CA THR A 73 -6.73 -4.21 -40.66
C THR A 73 -7.18 -2.91 -41.36
N GLY A 74 -6.24 -2.05 -41.76
CA GLY A 74 -6.47 -0.68 -42.24
C GLY A 74 -7.58 -0.50 -43.29
N GLU A 75 -7.71 -1.39 -44.28
CA GLU A 75 -8.79 -1.33 -45.28
C GLU A 75 -10.04 -2.13 -44.90
N ALA A 76 -9.94 -3.05 -43.94
CA ALA A 76 -11.04 -3.93 -43.52
C ALA A 76 -12.07 -3.24 -42.61
N PHE A 77 -11.66 -2.20 -41.88
CA PHE A 77 -12.53 -1.43 -40.99
C PHE A 77 -12.84 -0.02 -41.49
N ASP A 78 -12.64 0.24 -42.78
CA ASP A 78 -12.83 1.57 -43.34
C ASP A 78 -14.31 1.99 -43.40
N GLY A 79 -14.57 3.31 -43.37
CA GLY A 79 -15.93 3.87 -43.36
C GLY A 79 -16.66 3.73 -42.01
N ASN A 80 -17.81 3.05 -41.99
CA ASN A 80 -18.67 2.99 -40.79
C ASN A 80 -18.16 2.03 -39.70
N LEU A 81 -17.09 1.26 -39.95
CA LEU A 81 -16.56 0.24 -39.02
C LEU A 81 -15.33 0.71 -38.23
N THR A 82 -14.92 1.96 -38.39
CA THR A 82 -13.73 2.56 -37.76
C THR A 82 -13.78 2.53 -36.22
N PHE A 83 -14.96 2.37 -35.63
CA PHE A 83 -15.15 2.29 -34.18
C PHE A 83 -14.77 0.92 -33.58
N ILE A 84 -14.69 -0.15 -34.39
CA ILE A 84 -14.46 -1.52 -33.90
C ILE A 84 -13.12 -1.68 -33.17
N PRO A 85 -11.98 -1.19 -33.69
CA PRO A 85 -10.69 -1.29 -33.00
C PRO A 85 -10.72 -0.65 -31.60
N TYR A 86 -11.40 0.48 -31.47
CA TYR A 86 -11.54 1.18 -30.19
C TYR A 86 -12.43 0.41 -29.21
N LEU A 87 -13.52 -0.18 -29.70
CA LEU A 87 -14.42 -0.99 -28.89
C LEU A 87 -13.71 -2.26 -28.38
N LEU A 88 -12.89 -2.90 -29.21
CA LEU A 88 -12.10 -4.06 -28.80
C LEU A 88 -11.09 -3.68 -27.70
N VAL A 89 -10.35 -2.58 -27.88
CA VAL A 89 -9.40 -2.08 -26.87
C VAL A 89 -10.11 -1.69 -25.58
N LEU A 90 -11.32 -1.12 -25.67
CA LEU A 90 -12.16 -0.84 -24.51
C LEU A 90 -12.50 -2.14 -23.74
N VAL A 91 -12.95 -3.19 -24.42
CA VAL A 91 -13.26 -4.49 -23.80
C VAL A 91 -12.02 -5.10 -23.14
N VAL A 92 -10.87 -5.06 -23.83
CA VAL A 92 -9.60 -5.58 -23.30
C VAL A 92 -9.17 -4.80 -22.05
N SER A 93 -9.25 -3.48 -22.08
CA SER A 93 -8.93 -2.64 -20.91
C SER A 93 -9.87 -2.93 -19.72
N GLY A 94 -11.17 -3.13 -19.99
CA GLY A 94 -12.15 -3.52 -18.98
C GLY A 94 -11.83 -4.89 -18.37
N ALA A 95 -11.40 -5.86 -19.18
CA ALA A 95 -10.98 -7.17 -18.70
C ALA A 95 -9.72 -7.10 -17.83
N ILE A 96 -8.75 -6.25 -18.18
CA ILE A 96 -7.55 -6.00 -17.37
C ILE A 96 -7.94 -5.42 -16.01
N VAL A 97 -8.81 -4.39 -15.99
CA VAL A 97 -9.30 -3.78 -14.75
C VAL A 97 -10.07 -4.78 -13.89
N ALA A 98 -10.98 -5.55 -14.49
CA ALA A 98 -11.71 -6.60 -13.78
C ALA A 98 -10.78 -7.67 -13.20
N GLY A 99 -9.75 -8.07 -13.96
CA GLY A 99 -8.70 -8.98 -13.51
C GLY A 99 -7.90 -8.43 -12.34
N ALA A 100 -7.49 -7.16 -12.40
CA ALA A 100 -6.79 -6.47 -11.32
C ALA A 100 -7.66 -6.38 -10.05
N MET A 101 -8.92 -5.99 -10.18
CA MET A 101 -9.89 -5.95 -9.05
C MET A 101 -10.08 -7.33 -8.42
N LYS A 102 -10.17 -8.38 -9.24
CA LYS A 102 -10.25 -9.76 -8.76
C LYS A 102 -8.98 -10.22 -8.05
N ALA A 103 -7.81 -9.79 -8.52
CA ALA A 103 -6.54 -10.09 -7.87
C ALA A 103 -6.43 -9.42 -6.49
N VAL A 104 -6.84 -8.15 -6.39
CA VAL A 104 -6.89 -7.41 -5.11
C VAL A 104 -7.81 -8.10 -4.11
N THR A 105 -9.02 -8.45 -4.52
CA THR A 105 -10.01 -9.13 -3.64
C THR A 105 -9.57 -10.55 -3.23
N ARG A 106 -8.86 -11.28 -4.09
CA ARG A 106 -8.27 -12.58 -3.73
C ARG A 106 -7.13 -12.47 -2.73
N GLY A 107 -6.30 -11.42 -2.83
CA GLY A 107 -5.24 -11.14 -1.87
C GLY A 107 -5.79 -10.92 -0.46
N GLN A 108 -6.90 -10.19 -0.34
CA GLN A 108 -7.56 -9.96 0.95
C GLN A 108 -8.12 -11.24 1.59
N ARG A 109 -8.65 -12.18 0.79
CA ARG A 109 -9.16 -13.47 1.28
C ARG A 109 -8.09 -14.39 1.85
N LYS A 110 -6.84 -14.28 1.38
CA LYS A 110 -5.74 -15.17 1.77
C LYS A 110 -4.98 -14.71 3.03
N GLY A 111 -5.16 -13.46 3.46
CA GLY A 111 -4.54 -12.90 4.67
C GLY A 111 -5.43 -12.96 5.92
N GLY A 112 -6.61 -13.58 5.84
CA GLY A 112 -7.59 -13.66 6.92
C GLY A 112 -7.74 -15.05 7.56
N THR A 113 -6.78 -15.95 7.37
CA THR A 113 -6.70 -17.28 8.01
C THR A 113 -5.34 -17.49 8.63
#